data_AF-A0AAD4H5J7-F1
#
_entry.id   AF-A0AAD4H5J7-F1
#
_cell.length_a   1.000
_cell.length_b   1.000
_cell.length_c   1.000
_cell.angle_alpha   90.00
_cell.angle_beta   90.00
_cell.angle_gamma   90.00
#
_symmetry.space_group_name_H-M   'P 1'
#
loop_
_entity.id
_entity.type
_entity.pdbx_description
1 polymer ?
#
loop_
_entity_poly.entity_id
_entity_poly.type
_entity_poly.pdbx_seq_one_letter_code
_entity_poly.pdbx_strand_id
1 'polypeptide(L)'
;MGDHWGAVHFDLKARVITSGDSLGRDTPVTTIKTMLDWLDPPEDERLIWEKALMTVPYQSFPVQLQDDSHSCGLLAALAIEQLCNKLVKWNERSISPLGLRIRYLRLLILDTRRSSRMRFSVHTGAINHGFPLAKPTTRKSLS
;
A
#
# COMPACT_ATOMS: atom_id res chain seq x y z
N MET A 1 12.65 12.86 10.38
CA MET A 1 11.72 12.60 9.26
C MET A 1 11.44 11.11 9.28
N GLY A 2 10.34 10.67 9.91
CA GLY A 2 10.11 9.25 10.18
C GLY A 2 8.96 8.66 9.39
N ASP A 3 7.76 9.23 9.55
CA ASP A 3 6.55 8.55 9.09
C ASP A 3 5.76 9.46 8.15
N HIS A 4 6.12 9.44 6.86
CA HIS A 4 5.32 10.08 5.81
C HIS A 4 5.00 9.07 4.73
N TRP A 5 3.74 9.08 4.29
CA TRP A 5 3.24 8.18 3.26
C TRP A 5 3.08 8.94 1.95
N GLY A 6 3.69 8.41 0.88
CA GLY A 6 3.44 8.82 -0.49
C GLY A 6 2.86 7.66 -1.30
N ALA A 7 2.54 7.92 -2.55
CA ALA A 7 2.04 6.92 -3.48
C ALA A 7 2.91 6.89 -4.74
N VAL A 8 3.27 5.69 -5.18
CA VAL A 8 3.99 5.44 -6.43
C VAL A 8 3.21 4.38 -7.20
N HIS A 9 3.04 4.61 -8.49
CA HIS A 9 2.33 3.72 -9.40
C HIS A 9 3.19 3.44 -10.64
N PHE A 10 3.41 2.15 -10.88
CA PHE A 10 4.13 1.61 -12.03
C PHE A 10 3.11 1.09 -13.05
N ASP A 11 2.90 1.81 -14.15
CA ASP A 11 2.06 1.35 -15.25
C ASP A 11 2.90 0.53 -16.22
N LEU A 12 2.89 -0.81 -16.03
CA LEU A 12 3.71 -1.72 -16.83
C LEU A 12 3.38 -1.67 -18.33
N LYS A 13 2.13 -1.38 -18.68
CA LYS A 13 1.67 -1.32 -20.07
C LYS A 13 2.13 -0.03 -20.75
N ALA A 14 1.96 1.09 -20.06
CA ALA A 14 2.37 2.40 -20.57
C ALA A 14 3.88 2.65 -20.42
N ARG A 15 4.57 1.84 -19.58
CA ARG A 15 5.97 2.04 -19.18
C ARG A 15 6.20 3.40 -18.53
N VAL A 16 5.26 3.80 -17.68
CA VAL A 16 5.27 5.09 -16.99
C VAL A 16 5.32 4.86 -15.48
N ILE A 17 6.15 5.67 -14.81
CA ILE A 17 6.16 5.77 -13.35
C ILE A 17 5.52 7.10 -12.98
N THR A 18 4.52 7.03 -12.11
CA THR A 18 3.83 8.20 -11.57
C THR A 18 3.97 8.19 -10.05
N SER A 19 4.13 9.36 -9.45
CA SER A 19 4.21 9.49 -8.01
C SER A 19 3.38 10.66 -7.50
N GLY A 20 3.03 10.62 -6.23
CA GLY A 20 2.16 11.59 -5.60
C GLY A 20 2.45 11.71 -4.12
N ASP A 21 2.60 12.93 -3.65
CA ASP A 21 2.86 13.26 -2.26
C ASP A 21 1.88 14.36 -1.82
N SER A 22 1.11 14.11 -0.77
CA SER A 22 0.15 15.07 -0.22
C SER A 22 0.82 16.31 0.43
N LEU A 23 2.13 16.30 0.68
CA LEU A 23 2.90 17.48 1.05
C LEU A 23 3.30 18.35 -0.16
N GLY A 24 2.94 17.95 -1.39
CA GLY A 24 3.34 18.64 -2.61
C GLY A 24 4.83 18.54 -2.91
N ARG A 25 5.49 17.50 -2.37
CA ARG A 25 6.91 17.25 -2.57
C ARG A 25 7.13 16.24 -3.69
N ASP A 26 8.23 16.39 -4.39
CA ASP A 26 8.63 15.37 -5.35
C ASP A 26 9.12 14.11 -4.63
N THR A 27 8.72 12.94 -5.13
CA THR A 27 9.23 11.68 -4.61
C THR A 27 10.69 11.51 -5.03
N PRO A 28 11.63 11.25 -4.10
CA PRO A 28 13.03 11.07 -4.45
C PRO A 28 13.23 9.92 -5.44
N VAL A 29 14.05 10.13 -6.47
CA VAL A 29 14.40 9.10 -7.46
C VAL A 29 14.99 7.86 -6.79
N THR A 30 15.72 8.03 -5.69
CA THR A 30 16.26 6.93 -4.89
C THR A 30 15.17 6.01 -4.33
N THR A 31 14.07 6.58 -3.82
CA THR A 31 12.91 5.80 -3.35
C THR A 31 12.31 4.97 -4.47
N ILE A 32 12.15 5.56 -5.65
CA ILE A 32 11.59 4.85 -6.82
C ILE A 32 12.53 3.74 -7.30
N LYS A 33 13.85 3.98 -7.32
CA LYS A 33 14.85 2.96 -7.62
C LYS A 33 14.76 1.78 -6.64
N THR A 34 14.70 2.06 -5.33
CA THR A 34 14.52 1.01 -4.31
C THR A 34 13.24 0.20 -4.54
N MET A 35 12.13 0.85 -4.93
CA MET A 35 10.89 0.14 -5.26
C MET A 35 11.04 -0.75 -6.50
N LEU A 36 11.73 -0.29 -7.54
CA LEU A 36 12.02 -1.11 -8.73
C LEU A 36 12.90 -2.32 -8.38
N ASP A 37 13.93 -2.11 -7.54
CA ASP A 37 14.78 -3.21 -7.06
C ASP A 37 13.96 -4.25 -6.28
N TRP A 38 12.93 -3.82 -5.52
CA TRP A 38 12.03 -4.72 -4.80
C TRP A 38 11.05 -5.47 -5.70
N LEU A 39 10.62 -4.85 -6.80
CA LEU A 39 9.76 -5.50 -7.79
C LEU A 39 10.49 -6.59 -8.57
N ASP A 40 11.82 -6.55 -8.57
CA ASP A 40 12.72 -7.49 -9.26
C ASP A 40 12.22 -7.88 -10.66
N PRO A 41 11.96 -6.89 -11.55
CA PRO A 41 11.45 -7.19 -12.87
C PRO A 41 12.51 -7.94 -13.70
N PRO A 42 12.10 -8.72 -14.71
CA PRO A 42 13.02 -9.32 -15.68
C PRO A 42 14.02 -8.30 -16.25
N GLU A 43 15.24 -8.74 -16.60
CA GLU A 43 16.34 -7.85 -17.01
C GLU A 43 15.98 -6.93 -18.20
N ASP A 44 15.21 -7.45 -19.15
CA ASP A 44 14.71 -6.70 -20.30
C ASP A 44 13.73 -5.59 -19.90
N GLU A 45 12.86 -5.86 -18.92
CA GLU A 45 11.97 -4.85 -18.32
C GLU A 45 12.74 -3.86 -17.45
N ARG A 46 13.72 -4.32 -16.68
CA ARG A 46 14.54 -3.48 -15.80
C ARG A 46 15.22 -2.34 -16.56
N LEU A 47 15.84 -2.64 -17.70
CA LEU A 47 16.50 -1.64 -18.54
C LEU A 47 15.52 -0.59 -19.06
N ILE A 48 14.27 -0.99 -19.37
CA ILE A 48 13.21 -0.07 -19.79
C ILE A 48 12.84 0.88 -18.65
N TRP A 49 12.70 0.37 -17.43
CA TRP A 49 12.36 1.17 -16.25
C TRP A 49 13.49 2.11 -15.84
N GLU A 50 14.73 1.64 -15.82
CA GLU A 50 15.90 2.47 -15.54
C GLU A 50 16.06 3.59 -16.57
N LYS A 51 15.79 3.30 -17.85
CA LYS A 51 15.73 4.34 -18.88
C LYS A 51 14.58 5.30 -18.64
N ALA A 52 13.37 4.82 -18.33
CA ALA A 52 12.21 5.67 -18.05
C ALA A 52 12.47 6.64 -16.89
N LEU A 53 13.16 6.19 -15.84
CA LEU A 53 13.62 7.03 -14.74
C LEU A 53 14.58 8.15 -15.16
N MET A 54 15.34 7.94 -16.23
CA MET A 54 16.34 8.89 -16.75
C MET A 54 15.80 9.77 -17.88
N THR A 55 14.73 9.37 -18.56
CA THR A 55 14.25 10.02 -19.80
C THR A 55 12.88 10.66 -19.72
N VAL A 56 12.09 10.40 -18.67
CA VAL A 56 10.74 10.94 -18.53
C VAL A 56 10.67 11.73 -17.22
N PRO A 57 10.11 12.95 -17.20
CA PRO A 57 9.77 13.54 -15.91
C PRO A 57 8.79 12.55 -15.26
N TYR A 58 9.17 11.95 -14.13
CA TYR A 58 8.21 11.23 -13.29
C TYR A 58 6.98 12.13 -13.18
N GLN A 59 5.84 11.63 -13.66
CA GLN A 59 4.66 12.48 -13.70
C GLN A 59 4.09 12.51 -12.30
N SER A 60 4.05 13.71 -11.71
CA SER A 60 3.24 13.91 -10.52
C SER A 60 1.79 13.72 -10.92
N PHE A 61 1.14 12.72 -10.34
CA PHE A 61 -0.30 12.62 -10.47
C PHE A 61 -0.93 13.46 -9.35
N PRO A 62 -2.08 14.08 -9.60
CA PRO A 62 -2.63 15.03 -8.66
C PRO A 62 -3.06 14.28 -7.38
N VAL A 63 -2.54 14.73 -6.24
CA VAL A 63 -2.89 14.26 -4.89
C VAL A 63 -3.49 15.45 -4.13
N GLN A 64 -4.45 15.19 -3.24
CA GLN A 64 -4.98 16.22 -2.36
C GLN A 64 -3.85 16.70 -1.45
N LEU A 65 -3.64 18.01 -1.37
CA LEU A 65 -2.69 18.55 -0.42
C LEU A 65 -3.20 18.33 1.00
N GLN A 66 -2.31 17.92 1.89
CA GLN A 66 -2.60 17.78 3.31
C GLN A 66 -2.34 19.09 4.04
N ASP A 67 -3.24 19.42 4.95
CA ASP A 67 -3.16 20.51 5.90
C ASP A 67 -2.86 20.02 7.33
N ASP A 68 -2.76 18.70 7.52
CA ASP A 68 -2.46 18.06 8.80
C ASP A 68 -1.23 17.13 8.73
N SER A 69 -0.82 16.62 9.91
CA SER A 69 0.36 15.75 10.06
C SER A 69 0.06 14.25 9.99
N HIS A 70 -1.19 13.84 9.78
CA HIS A 70 -1.65 12.47 10.05
C HIS A 70 -2.60 11.89 9.00
N SER A 71 -2.80 12.60 7.89
CA SER A 71 -3.65 12.17 6.78
C SER A 71 -2.87 11.69 5.57
N CYS A 72 -1.53 11.78 5.57
CA CYS A 72 -0.68 11.33 4.46
C CYS A 72 -1.02 9.89 4.00
N GLY A 73 -1.21 8.95 4.92
CA GLY A 73 -1.57 7.56 4.57
C GLY A 73 -2.95 7.43 3.92
N LEU A 74 -3.92 8.23 4.35
CA LEU A 74 -5.27 8.24 3.77
C LEU A 74 -5.27 8.83 2.36
N LEU A 75 -4.53 9.93 2.19
CA LEU A 75 -4.43 10.63 0.92
C LEU A 75 -3.63 9.83 -0.09
N ALA A 76 -2.59 9.10 0.34
CA ALA A 76 -1.87 8.13 -0.48
C ALA A 76 -2.78 6.98 -0.95
N ALA A 77 -3.61 6.42 -0.04
CA ALA A 77 -4.58 5.38 -0.42
C ALA A 77 -5.64 5.89 -1.41
N LEU A 78 -6.15 7.11 -1.20
CA LEU A 78 -7.12 7.75 -2.10
C LEU A 78 -6.54 7.99 -3.48
N ALA A 79 -5.30 8.48 -3.52
CA ALA A 79 -4.51 8.67 -4.72
C ALA A 79 -4.44 7.40 -5.59
N ILE A 80 -4.05 6.27 -5.00
CA ILE A 80 -4.00 4.98 -5.71
C ILE A 80 -5.39 4.54 -6.16
N GLU A 81 -6.41 4.67 -5.32
CA GLU A 81 -7.78 4.31 -5.68
C GLU A 81 -8.25 5.11 -6.91
N GLN A 82 -7.97 6.40 -6.98
CA GLN A 82 -8.33 7.24 -8.11
C GLN A 82 -7.60 6.84 -9.39
N LEU A 83 -6.29 6.57 -9.30
CA LEU A 83 -5.48 6.05 -10.41
C LEU A 83 -6.05 4.74 -10.96
N CYS A 84 -6.31 3.76 -10.09
CA CYS A 84 -6.86 2.47 -10.50
C CYS A 84 -8.23 2.59 -11.17
N ASN A 85 -9.06 3.52 -10.73
CA ASN A 85 -10.39 3.77 -11.31
C ASN A 85 -10.37 4.70 -12.53
N LYS A 86 -9.18 5.13 -13.00
CA LYS A 86 -9.02 6.11 -14.10
C LYS A 86 -9.85 7.37 -13.89
N LEU A 87 -10.01 7.79 -12.64
CA LEU A 87 -10.76 9.00 -12.31
C LEU A 87 -9.87 10.21 -12.58
N VAL A 88 -9.99 10.74 -13.81
CA VAL A 88 -9.20 11.88 -14.31
C VAL A 88 -9.52 13.19 -13.56
N LYS A 89 -10.69 13.25 -12.90
CA LYS A 89 -11.14 14.47 -12.23
C LYS A 89 -11.39 14.24 -10.76
N TRP A 90 -10.69 15.04 -9.96
CA TRP A 90 -11.10 15.43 -8.63
C TRP A 90 -12.54 15.91 -8.71
N ASN A 91 -13.49 15.11 -8.21
CA ASN A 91 -14.76 15.70 -7.84
C ASN A 91 -14.43 16.55 -6.62
N GLU A 92 -14.43 17.88 -6.79
CA GLU A 92 -14.05 18.92 -5.83
C GLU A 92 -14.82 18.90 -4.49
N ARG A 93 -15.68 17.90 -4.27
CA ARG A 93 -16.13 17.55 -2.93
C ARG A 93 -14.93 16.97 -2.19
N SER A 94 -14.13 17.85 -1.59
CA SER A 94 -13.08 17.49 -0.65
C SER A 94 -13.64 16.50 0.36
N ILE A 95 -13.27 15.22 0.22
CA ILE A 95 -13.64 14.23 1.22
C ILE A 95 -12.74 14.54 2.40
N SER A 96 -13.35 14.91 3.52
CA SER A 96 -12.59 15.17 4.73
C SER A 96 -11.79 13.92 5.13
N PRO A 97 -10.61 14.06 5.73
CA PRO A 97 -9.84 12.91 6.19
C PRO A 97 -10.64 11.96 7.10
N LEU A 98 -11.53 12.50 7.93
CA LEU A 98 -12.46 11.69 8.74
C LEU A 98 -13.40 10.85 7.87
N GLY A 99 -13.96 11.43 6.81
CA GLY A 99 -14.80 10.70 5.85
C GLY A 99 -14.05 9.55 5.17
N LEU A 100 -12.78 9.77 4.78
CA LEU A 100 -11.92 8.72 4.23
C LEU A 100 -11.64 7.61 5.25
N ARG A 101 -11.34 7.96 6.51
CA ARG A 101 -11.15 6.96 7.59
C ARG A 101 -12.37 6.07 7.76
N ILE A 102 -13.56 6.66 7.85
CA ILE A 102 -14.82 5.91 8.01
C ILE A 102 -15.05 4.99 6.81
N ARG A 103 -14.81 5.48 5.59
CA ARG A 103 -14.94 4.70 4.36
C ARG A 103 -13.97 3.52 4.34
N TYR A 104 -12.68 3.74 4.59
CA TYR A 104 -11.68 2.67 4.56
C TYR A 104 -11.86 1.68 5.69
N LEU A 105 -12.25 2.11 6.90
CA LEU A 105 -12.65 1.22 7.97
C LEU A 105 -13.82 0.33 7.55
N ARG A 106 -14.83 0.89 6.89
CA ARG A 106 -15.97 0.12 6.36
C ARG A 106 -15.51 -0.93 5.34
N LEU A 107 -14.59 -0.60 4.44
CA LEU A 107 -14.05 -1.57 3.47
C LEU A 107 -13.33 -2.73 4.17
N LEU A 108 -12.51 -2.45 5.18
CA LEU A 108 -11.81 -3.48 5.96
C LEU A 108 -12.77 -4.40 6.74
N ILE A 109 -13.83 -3.83 7.33
CA ILE A 109 -14.86 -4.61 8.03
C ILE A 109 -15.68 -5.47 7.05
N LEU A 110 -15.96 -4.98 5.84
CA LEU A 110 -16.68 -5.76 4.83
C LEU A 110 -15.82 -6.89 4.24
N ASP A 111 -14.52 -6.66 4.08
CA ASP A 111 -13.59 -7.67 3.57
C ASP A 111 -13.41 -8.83 4.56
N THR A 112 -13.28 -8.54 5.86
CA THR A 112 -13.20 -9.57 6.91
C THR A 112 -14.45 -10.49 6.97
N ARG A 113 -15.62 -10.02 6.53
CA ARG A 113 -16.82 -10.85 6.39
C ARG A 113 -16.83 -11.75 5.15
N ARG A 114 -16.07 -11.39 4.10
CA ARG A 114 -15.89 -12.25 2.92
C ARG A 114 -14.83 -13.31 3.16
N SER A 115 -13.74 -12.96 3.83
CA SER A 115 -12.65 -13.88 4.17
C SER A 115 -13.05 -14.95 5.19
N SER A 116 -14.04 -14.70 6.04
CA SER A 116 -14.61 -15.73 6.94
C SER A 116 -15.45 -16.80 6.23
N ARG A 117 -15.69 -16.69 4.91
CA ARG A 117 -16.23 -17.78 4.07
C ARG A 117 -15.15 -18.56 3.32
N MET A 118 -13.90 -18.11 3.29
CA MET A 118 -12.79 -18.96 2.84
C MET A 118 -12.37 -19.85 4.01
N ARG A 119 -12.77 -21.12 3.97
CA ARG A 119 -12.17 -22.14 4.84
C ARG A 119 -10.71 -22.28 4.44
N PHE A 120 -9.81 -21.69 5.22
CA PHE A 120 -8.42 -22.06 5.19
C PHE A 120 -8.32 -23.52 5.67
N SER A 121 -8.21 -24.46 4.72
CA SER A 121 -7.62 -25.77 5.02
C SER A 121 -6.14 -25.52 5.22
N VAL A 122 -5.75 -25.24 6.46
CA VAL A 122 -4.34 -25.23 6.84
C VAL A 122 -3.88 -26.68 6.84
N HIS A 123 -3.23 -27.11 5.76
CA HIS A 123 -2.36 -28.27 5.82
C HIS A 123 -1.13 -27.87 6.63
N THR A 124 -1.18 -28.08 7.94
CA THR A 124 0.02 -28.05 8.78
C THR A 124 0.88 -29.25 8.40
N GLY A 125 1.75 -29.07 7.40
CA GLY A 125 2.94 -29.89 7.25
C GLY A 125 3.81 -29.63 8.48
N ALA A 126 3.76 -30.52 9.46
CA ALA A 126 4.57 -30.44 10.66
C ALA A 126 6.05 -30.58 10.27
N ILE A 127 6.77 -29.47 10.24
CA ILE A 127 8.23 -29.47 10.31
C ILE A 127 8.57 -29.63 11.79
N ASN A 128 8.92 -30.85 12.18
CA ASN A 128 9.49 -31.17 13.49
C ASN A 128 10.86 -30.49 13.63
N HIS A 129 10.89 -29.32 14.27
CA HIS A 129 12.11 -28.83 14.93
C HIS A 129 11.88 -28.85 16.43
N GLY A 130 12.67 -29.69 17.10
CA GLY A 130 12.46 -30.10 18.49
C GLY A 130 12.74 -28.99 19.49
N PHE A 131 11.66 -28.35 19.94
CA PHE A 131 11.64 -27.63 21.21
C PHE A 131 10.61 -28.30 22.12
N PRO A 132 10.98 -28.70 23.36
CA PRO A 132 10.02 -29.31 24.28
C PRO A 132 9.01 -28.24 24.73
N LEU A 133 7.76 -28.39 24.28
CA LEU A 133 6.63 -27.62 24.77
C LEU A 133 6.41 -27.93 26.25
N ALA A 134 6.51 -26.91 27.11
CA ALA A 134 6.15 -27.01 28.51
C ALA A 134 4.69 -27.47 28.65
N LYS A 135 4.44 -28.47 29.49
CA LYS A 135 3.09 -29.00 29.73
C LYS A 135 2.21 -27.94 30.39
N PRO A 136 0.95 -27.77 29.97
CA PRO A 136 0.04 -26.82 30.58
C PRO A 136 -0.36 -27.29 31.98
N THR A 137 -0.14 -26.44 32.98
CA THR A 137 -0.60 -26.62 34.35
C THR A 137 -2.12 -26.47 34.41
N THR A 138 -2.80 -27.54 34.80
CA THR A 138 -4.25 -27.56 35.07
C THR A 138 -4.57 -26.63 36.24
N ARG A 139 -5.38 -25.60 35.97
CA ARG A 139 -5.95 -24.69 36.98
C ARG A 139 -7.01 -25.45 37.78
N LYS A 140 -6.76 -25.69 39.08
CA LYS A 140 -7.77 -26.24 40.00
C LYS A 140 -8.87 -25.19 40.21
N SER A 141 -10.11 -25.61 40.00
CA SER A 141 -11.32 -24.89 40.41
C SER A 141 -11.39 -24.86 41.93
N LEU A 142 -11.47 -23.66 42.52
CA LEU A 142 -11.83 -23.49 43.93
C LEU A 142 -13.36 -23.41 44.01
N SER A 143 -13.94 -24.39 44.70
CA SER A 143 -15.26 -24.35 45.33
C SER A 143 -15.23 -23.49 46.58
#